data_AF-A0A178XEV5-F1
#
_entry.id   AF-A0A178XEV5-F1
#
_cell.length_a   1.000
_cell.length_b   1.000
_cell.length_c   1.000
_cell.angle_alpha   90.00
_cell.angle_beta   90.00
_cell.angle_gamma   90.00
#
_symmetry.space_group_name_H-M   'P 1'
#
loop_
_entity.id
_entity.type
_entity.pdbx_description
1 polymer ?
#
loop_
_entity_poly.entity_id
_entity_poly.type
_entity_poly.pdbx_seq_one_letter_code
_entity_poly.pdbx_strand_id
1 'polypeptide(L)'
;MSDAVSALERKGLLIRSPGSDGRRRLLALTDRGFQVSAELSAWDEQLVAALPEPDRATTLHTLLRVIADLQRSGAISVARVCTTCRFFGPDEHPGPKAPHHCHLMRKPLALTELRTDCPEHAQATA
;
A
#
# COMPACT_ATOMS: atom_id res chain seq x y z
N MET A 1 -5.04 4.71 -19.21
CA MET A 1 -5.91 3.60 -18.77
C MET A 1 -5.00 2.41 -18.52
N SER A 2 -5.18 1.66 -17.43
CA SER A 2 -4.24 0.59 -17.09
C SER A 2 -4.45 -0.64 -17.98
N ASP A 3 -3.38 -1.12 -18.61
CA ASP A 3 -3.38 -2.35 -19.42
C ASP A 3 -3.89 -3.57 -18.63
N ALA A 4 -3.60 -3.61 -17.33
CA ALA A 4 -4.08 -4.66 -16.43
C ALA A 4 -5.61 -4.67 -16.34
N VAL A 5 -6.24 -3.50 -16.20
CA VAL A 5 -7.71 -3.39 -16.13
C VAL A 5 -8.33 -3.85 -17.45
N SER A 6 -7.79 -3.40 -18.59
CA SER A 6 -8.27 -3.83 -19.90
C SER A 6 -8.11 -5.34 -20.12
N ALA A 7 -7.04 -5.95 -19.63
CA ALA A 7 -6.85 -7.39 -19.69
C ALA A 7 -7.87 -8.15 -18.83
N LEU A 8 -8.16 -7.67 -17.61
CA LEU A 8 -9.15 -8.28 -16.71
C LEU A 8 -10.58 -8.21 -17.27
N GLU A 9 -10.94 -7.11 -17.94
CA GLU A 9 -12.21 -6.99 -18.64
C GLU A 9 -12.32 -7.95 -19.83
N ARG A 10 -11.28 -8.06 -20.67
CA ARG A 10 -11.27 -9.02 -21.79
C ARG A 10 -11.39 -10.46 -21.31
N LYS A 11 -10.89 -10.77 -20.12
CA LYS A 11 -11.03 -12.08 -19.45
C LYS A 11 -12.41 -12.29 -18.81
N GLY A 12 -13.30 -11.29 -18.83
CA GLY A 12 -14.63 -11.37 -18.21
C GLY A 12 -14.60 -11.35 -16.68
N LEU A 13 -13.51 -10.88 -16.06
CA LEU A 13 -13.36 -10.85 -14.60
C LEU A 13 -13.82 -9.52 -13.98
N LEU A 14 -13.89 -8.46 -14.78
CA LEU A 14 -14.35 -7.14 -14.37
C LEU A 14 -15.44 -6.63 -15.32
N ILE A 15 -16.39 -5.90 -14.77
CA ILE A 15 -17.29 -5.01 -15.50
C ILE A 15 -16.98 -3.55 -15.17
N ARG A 16 -17.28 -2.66 -16.12
CA ARG A 16 -17.02 -1.23 -15.96
C ARG A 16 -18.23 -0.39 -16.30
N SER A 17 -18.70 0.38 -15.33
CA SER A 17 -19.80 1.33 -15.47
C SER A 17 -19.32 2.79 -15.39
N PRO A 18 -20.11 3.75 -15.87
CA PRO A 18 -19.89 5.17 -15.59
C PRO A 18 -20.04 5.44 -14.09
N GLY A 19 -19.18 6.30 -13.54
CA GLY A 19 -19.36 6.88 -12.21
C GLY A 19 -20.44 7.96 -12.20
N SER A 20 -20.81 8.41 -11.00
CA SER A 20 -21.89 9.38 -10.78
C SER A 20 -21.72 10.72 -11.51
N ASP A 21 -20.48 11.14 -11.78
CA ASP A 21 -20.16 12.37 -12.51
C ASP A 21 -19.63 12.13 -13.93
N GLY A 22 -19.67 10.89 -14.43
CA GLY A 22 -19.20 10.49 -15.76
C GLY A 22 -17.68 10.55 -15.99
N ARG A 23 -16.93 11.25 -15.11
CA ARG A 23 -15.48 11.41 -15.21
C ARG A 23 -14.73 10.19 -14.66
N ARG A 24 -15.34 9.49 -13.71
CA ARG A 24 -14.79 8.26 -13.14
C ARG A 24 -15.42 7.04 -13.79
N ARG A 25 -14.66 5.95 -13.85
CA ARG A 25 -15.17 4.62 -14.19
C ARG A 25 -15.19 3.79 -12.92
N LEU A 26 -16.33 3.18 -12.65
CA LEU A 26 -16.45 2.20 -11.56
C LEU A 26 -16.06 0.83 -12.12
N LEU A 27 -15.26 0.11 -11.36
CA LEU A 27 -14.88 -1.28 -11.65
C LEU A 27 -15.56 -2.17 -10.62
N ALA A 28 -16.23 -3.22 -11.07
CA ALA A 28 -16.79 -4.24 -10.20
C ALA A 28 -16.39 -5.62 -10.71
N LEU A 29 -16.20 -6.57 -9.78
CA LEU A 29 -16.01 -7.97 -10.13
C LEU A 29 -17.30 -8.51 -10.77
N THR A 30 -17.15 -9.36 -11.78
CA THR A 30 -18.22 -10.28 -12.18
C THR A 30 -18.32 -11.42 -11.17
N ASP A 31 -19.36 -12.25 -11.24
CA ASP A 31 -19.43 -13.48 -10.44
C ASP A 31 -18.20 -14.38 -10.67
N ARG A 32 -17.75 -14.47 -11.93
CA ARG A 32 -16.52 -15.18 -12.29
C ARG A 32 -15.28 -14.52 -11.70
N GLY A 33 -15.22 -13.19 -11.72
CA GLY A 33 -14.16 -12.41 -11.10
C GLY A 33 -14.09 -12.65 -9.58
N PHE A 34 -15.24 -12.70 -8.92
CA PHE A 34 -15.33 -12.98 -7.49
C PHE A 34 -14.83 -14.39 -7.16
N GLN A 35 -15.24 -15.41 -7.91
CA GLN A 35 -14.75 -16.78 -7.75
C GLN A 35 -13.22 -16.86 -7.90
N VAL A 36 -12.66 -16.28 -8.96
CA VAL A 36 -11.21 -16.26 -9.19
C VAL A 36 -10.48 -15.51 -8.07
N SER A 37 -11.04 -14.39 -7.60
CA SER A 37 -10.47 -13.66 -6.46
C SER A 37 -10.48 -14.49 -5.17
N ALA A 38 -11.51 -15.30 -4.95
CA ALA A 38 -11.60 -16.18 -3.80
C ALA A 38 -10.60 -17.34 -3.89
N GLU A 39 -10.47 -17.98 -5.06
CA GLU A 39 -9.46 -19.02 -5.33
C GLU A 39 -8.03 -18.50 -5.10
N LEU A 40 -7.78 -17.23 -5.42
CA LEU A 40 -6.48 -16.59 -5.23
C LEU A 40 -6.28 -15.98 -3.84
N SER A 41 -7.26 -16.03 -2.93
CA SER A 41 -7.16 -15.31 -1.64
C SER A 41 -5.96 -15.71 -0.77
N ALA A 42 -5.47 -16.94 -0.94
CA ALA A 42 -4.36 -17.54 -0.21
C ALA A 42 -3.01 -17.52 -0.98
N TRP A 43 -2.91 -16.77 -2.08
CA TRP A 43 -1.76 -16.85 -2.99
C TRP A 43 -0.40 -16.55 -2.33
N ASP A 44 -0.38 -15.73 -1.27
CA ASP A 44 0.82 -15.28 -0.57
C ASP A 44 1.11 -16.05 0.73
N GLU A 45 0.28 -17.02 1.11
CA GLU A 45 0.42 -17.72 2.39
C GLU A 45 1.80 -18.35 2.58
N GLN A 46 2.34 -18.98 1.53
CA GLN A 46 3.68 -19.58 1.58
C GLN A 46 4.78 -18.53 1.71
N LEU A 47 4.64 -17.39 1.03
CA LEU A 47 5.57 -16.27 1.13
C LEU A 47 5.57 -15.69 2.54
N VAL A 48 4.39 -15.48 3.11
CA VAL A 48 4.22 -14.97 4.48
C VAL A 48 4.75 -15.98 5.50
N ALA A 49 4.50 -17.27 5.29
CA ALA A 49 5.01 -18.35 6.16
C ALA A 49 6.54 -18.45 6.12
N ALA A 50 7.17 -18.17 4.98
CA ALA A 50 8.62 -18.16 4.85
C ALA A 50 9.30 -16.99 5.57
N LEU A 51 8.56 -15.93 5.92
CA LEU A 51 9.07 -14.77 6.65
C LEU A 51 8.76 -14.91 8.16
N PRO A 52 9.79 -15.13 9.01
CA PRO A 52 9.60 -15.27 10.45
C PRO A 52 8.87 -14.06 11.04
N GLU A 53 7.90 -14.30 11.92
CA GLU A 53 7.08 -13.23 12.52
C GLU A 53 7.91 -12.11 13.15
N PRO A 54 8.98 -12.39 13.93
CA PRO A 54 9.82 -11.35 14.53
C PRO A 54 10.47 -10.40 13.52
N ASP A 55 10.69 -10.88 12.29
CA ASP A 55 11.40 -10.14 11.25
C ASP A 55 10.45 -9.31 10.37
N ARG A 56 9.14 -9.60 10.38
CA ARG A 56 8.16 -8.98 9.45
C ARG A 56 8.10 -7.47 9.59
N ALA A 57 8.05 -6.98 10.82
CA ALA A 57 7.93 -5.55 11.09
C ALA A 57 9.18 -4.77 10.65
N THR A 58 10.36 -5.32 10.97
CA THR A 58 11.66 -4.77 10.54
C THR A 58 11.83 -4.84 9.02
N THR A 59 11.40 -5.93 8.41
CA THR A 59 11.44 -6.12 6.95
C THR A 59 10.54 -5.11 6.25
N LEU A 60 9.30 -4.93 6.72
CA LEU A 60 8.39 -3.91 6.21
C LEU A 60 9.03 -2.53 6.29
N HIS A 61 9.52 -2.13 7.46
CA HIS A 61 10.16 -0.82 7.64
C HIS A 61 11.34 -0.63 6.68
N THR A 62 12.18 -1.65 6.52
CA THR A 62 13.34 -1.63 5.60
C THR A 62 12.89 -1.45 4.15
N LEU A 63 11.88 -2.20 3.69
CA LEU A 63 11.35 -2.07 2.33
C LEU A 63 10.73 -0.67 2.09
N LEU A 64 10.01 -0.12 3.07
CA LEU A 64 9.45 1.23 2.96
C LEU A 64 10.55 2.30 2.85
N ARG A 65 11.71 2.10 3.50
CA ARG A 65 12.87 2.99 3.34
C ARG A 65 13.48 2.88 1.95
N VAL A 66 13.66 1.66 1.44
CA VAL A 66 14.15 1.42 0.08
C VAL A 66 13.22 2.08 -0.96
N ILE A 67 11.90 1.91 -0.81
CA ILE A 67 10.91 2.57 -1.68
C ILE A 67 11.07 4.10 -1.61
N ALA A 68 11.26 4.66 -0.41
CA ALA A 68 11.46 6.09 -0.25
C ALA A 68 12.75 6.59 -0.95
N ASP A 69 13.84 5.84 -0.87
CA ASP A 69 15.09 6.15 -1.58
C ASP A 69 14.93 6.09 -3.10
N LEU A 70 14.27 5.04 -3.61
CA LEU A 70 13.97 4.90 -5.04
C LEU A 70 13.05 6.02 -5.55
N GLN A 71 12.11 6.49 -4.73
CA GLN A 71 11.27 7.61 -5.11
C GLN A 71 12.06 8.92 -5.12
N ARG A 72 12.91 9.17 -4.11
CA ARG A 72 13.77 10.36 -4.06
C ARG A 72 14.75 10.43 -5.23
N SER A 73 15.26 9.29 -5.68
CA SER A 73 16.15 9.22 -6.84
C SER A 73 15.44 9.34 -8.19
N GLY A 74 14.10 9.38 -8.19
CA GLY A 74 13.28 9.42 -9.40
C GLY A 74 13.19 8.07 -10.14
N ALA A 75 13.72 6.99 -9.57
CA ALA A 75 13.62 5.65 -10.14
C ALA A 75 12.18 5.11 -10.13
N ILE A 76 11.34 5.57 -9.18
CA ILE A 76 9.90 5.35 -9.16
C ILE A 76 9.16 6.68 -8.98
N SER A 77 7.94 6.77 -9.53
CA SER A 77 7.23 8.05 -9.62
C SER A 77 6.46 8.43 -8.36
N VAL A 78 5.71 7.52 -7.75
CA VAL A 78 4.88 7.80 -6.57
C VAL A 78 4.77 6.57 -5.68
N ALA A 79 5.11 6.71 -4.41
CA ALA A 79 4.74 5.77 -3.36
C ALA A 79 4.10 6.54 -2.20
N ARG A 80 2.87 6.19 -1.84
CA ARG A 80 2.11 6.81 -0.73
C ARG A 80 2.45 6.17 0.62
N VAL A 81 3.72 5.92 0.84
CA VAL A 81 4.23 5.21 2.02
C VAL A 81 4.47 6.18 3.18
N CYS A 82 4.41 5.68 4.42
CA CYS A 82 4.67 6.51 5.60
C CYS A 82 6.03 7.24 5.50
N THR A 83 7.07 6.57 5.04
CA THR A 83 8.44 7.09 4.94
C THR A 83 8.65 8.22 3.92
N THR A 84 7.66 8.53 3.08
CA THR A 84 7.66 9.69 2.16
C THR A 84 6.61 10.73 2.52
N CYS A 85 5.87 10.51 3.62
CA CYS A 85 4.76 11.36 4.02
C CYS A 85 5.23 12.54 4.87
N ARG A 86 4.72 13.75 4.61
CA ARG A 86 5.01 14.96 5.40
C ARG A 86 4.58 14.86 6.87
N PHE A 87 3.66 13.94 7.18
CA PHE A 87 3.13 13.75 8.53
C PHE A 87 3.90 12.70 9.33
N PHE A 88 4.92 12.06 8.75
CA PHE A 88 5.66 11.00 9.40
C PHE A 88 6.85 11.56 10.19
N GLY A 89 6.84 11.31 11.50
CA GLY A 89 7.93 11.62 12.42
C GLY A 89 8.73 10.35 12.72
N PRO A 90 9.94 10.17 12.16
CA PRO A 90 10.78 9.03 12.49
C PRO A 90 11.35 9.19 13.92
N ASP A 91 11.38 8.07 14.64
CA ASP A 91 12.02 7.91 15.96
C ASP A 91 11.73 9.00 17.02
N GLU A 92 10.53 9.61 16.99
CA GLU A 92 10.12 10.65 17.94
C GLU A 92 9.80 10.14 19.35
N HIS A 93 9.62 8.82 19.53
CA HIS A 93 9.31 8.23 20.83
C HIS A 93 10.46 7.35 21.35
N PRO A 94 10.83 7.47 22.63
CA PRO A 94 11.93 6.71 23.22
C PRO A 94 11.64 5.21 23.41
N GLY A 95 10.38 4.77 23.27
CA GLY A 95 9.98 3.38 23.46
C GLY A 95 10.11 2.54 22.18
N PRO A 96 10.72 1.33 22.22
CA PRO A 96 10.98 0.53 21.02
C PRO A 96 9.71 -0.03 20.35
N LYS A 97 8.57 -0.05 21.05
CA LYS A 97 7.31 -0.62 20.52
C LYS A 97 6.67 0.26 19.45
N ALA A 98 6.76 1.57 19.60
CA ALA A 98 6.13 2.54 18.70
C ALA A 98 7.02 3.78 18.57
N PRO A 99 8.22 3.64 17.96
CA PRO A 99 9.22 4.70 17.94
C PRO A 99 8.80 5.88 17.05
N HIS A 100 7.92 5.66 16.07
CA HIS A 100 7.54 6.68 15.09
C HIS A 100 6.27 7.44 15.50
N HIS A 101 5.99 8.56 14.85
CA HIS A 101 4.79 9.36 15.08
C HIS A 101 4.06 9.66 13.76
N CYS A 102 2.72 9.66 13.79
CA CYS A 102 1.90 10.24 12.72
C CYS A 102 1.30 11.57 13.18
N HIS A 103 1.79 12.69 12.66
CA HIS A 103 1.36 14.03 13.05
C HIS A 103 -0.09 14.35 12.66
N LEU A 104 -0.63 13.66 11.66
CA LEU A 104 -2.03 13.78 11.27
C LEU A 104 -2.98 13.12 12.27
N MET A 105 -2.70 11.85 12.62
CA MET A 105 -3.49 11.10 13.61
C MET A 105 -3.11 11.43 15.06
N ARG A 106 -2.00 12.13 15.28
CA ARG A 106 -1.41 12.47 16.58
C ARG A 106 -1.19 11.26 17.47
N LYS A 107 -0.58 10.21 16.93
CA LYS A 107 -0.32 8.98 17.68
C LYS A 107 1.07 8.39 17.38
N PRO A 108 1.66 7.67 18.36
CA PRO A 108 2.78 6.78 18.09
C PRO A 108 2.41 5.71 17.06
N LEU A 109 3.41 5.23 16.30
CA LEU A 109 3.30 4.18 15.31
C LEU A 109 4.35 3.10 15.56
N ALA A 110 3.89 1.87 15.76
CA ALA A 110 4.72 0.68 15.65
C ALA A 110 5.15 0.44 14.20
N LEU A 111 6.23 -0.33 14.00
CA LEU A 111 6.67 -0.72 12.65
C LEU A 111 5.57 -1.47 11.88
N THR A 112 4.77 -2.28 12.57
CA THR A 112 3.62 -3.02 12.01
C THR A 112 2.44 -2.12 11.60
N GLU A 113 2.40 -0.88 12.07
CA GLU A 113 1.35 0.09 11.75
C GLU A 113 1.70 1.00 10.55
N LEU A 114 2.93 0.86 10.02
CA LEU A 114 3.35 1.60 8.84
C LEU A 114 2.54 1.18 7.61
N ARG A 115 2.13 2.17 6.81
CA ARG A 115 1.29 1.96 5.63
C ARG A 115 2.14 1.92 4.36
N THR A 116 1.88 0.91 3.52
CA THR A 116 2.39 0.79 2.15
C THR A 116 1.61 1.69 1.18
N ASP A 117 0.35 1.98 1.50
CA ASP A 117 -0.52 2.89 0.75
C ASP A 117 -1.45 3.65 1.70
N CYS A 118 -1.02 4.85 2.12
CA CYS A 118 -1.81 5.70 3.02
C CYS A 118 -2.76 6.61 2.20
N PRO A 119 -4.09 6.57 2.44
CA PRO A 119 -5.04 7.42 1.72
C PRO A 119 -4.83 8.91 2.02
N GLU A 120 -4.37 9.24 3.23
CA GLU A 120 -4.11 10.61 3.69
C GLU A 120 -2.67 11.07 3.43
N HIS A 121 -1.92 10.32 2.62
CA HIS A 121 -0.55 10.65 2.28
C HIS A 121 -0.47 12.03 1.62
N ALA A 122 0.48 12.84 2.10
CA ALA A 122 0.91 14.03 1.41
C ALA A 122 2.44 14.01 1.33
N GLN A 123 2.98 14.20 0.13
CA GLN A 123 4.41 14.13 -0.12
C GLN A 123 5.18 15.11 0.78
N ALA A 124 6.22 14.63 1.45
CA ALA A 124 7.18 15.50 2.12
C ALA A 124 7.92 16.35 1.06
N THR A 125 7.93 17.66 1.23
CA THR A 125 8.79 18.54 0.43
C THR A 125 10.25 18.32 0.84
N ALA A 126 11.14 18.22 -0.14
CA ALA A 126 12.58 18.18 0.08
C ALA A 126 13.10 19.50 0.67
#